data_AF-A0AA42YQD4-F1
#
_entry.id   AF-A0AA42YQD4-F1
#
_cell.length_a   1.000
_cell.length_b   1.000
_cell.length_c   1.000
_cell.angle_alpha   90.00
_cell.angle_beta   90.00
_cell.angle_gamma   90.00
#
_symmetry.space_group_name_H-M   'P 1'
#
loop_
_entity.id
_entity.type
_entity.pdbx_description
1 polymer ?
#
loop_
_entity_poly.entity_id
_entity_poly.type
_entity_poly.pdbx_seq_one_letter_code
_entity_poly.pdbx_strand_id
1 'polypeptide(L)'
;MQLAHDEVFRQKRLPGVGQIVRNKKYGTLWRVMEEREIWKHTANHPQSGKDGMVPAIYLAYWKVQKGVMPGIGKMVGYAYTLHDNTFESNWDVVEDKEVVEDR
;
A
#
# COMPACT_ATOMS: atom_id res chain seq x y z
N MET A 1 19.09 -3.64 -8.93
CA MET A 1 17.71 -4.18 -8.77
C MET A 1 16.90 -3.41 -7.73
N GLN A 2 17.46 -3.01 -6.58
CA GLN A 2 16.76 -2.20 -5.56
C GLN A 2 16.22 -0.84 -6.07
N LEU A 3 16.99 -0.15 -6.92
CA LEU A 3 16.65 1.18 -7.44
C LEU A 3 15.28 1.26 -8.12
N ALA A 4 14.83 0.16 -8.74
CA ALA A 4 13.57 0.14 -9.47
C ALA A 4 12.35 0.07 -8.52
N HIS A 5 12.46 -0.65 -7.40
CA HIS A 5 11.44 -0.64 -6.35
C HIS A 5 11.49 0.67 -5.56
N ASP A 6 12.67 1.20 -5.26
CA ASP A 6 12.82 2.51 -4.62
C ASP A 6 12.14 3.62 -5.43
N GLU A 7 12.24 3.55 -6.76
CA GLU A 7 11.56 4.47 -7.66
C GLU A 7 10.04 4.34 -7.56
N VAL A 8 9.50 3.12 -7.53
CA VAL A 8 8.07 2.87 -7.27
C VAL A 8 7.64 3.48 -5.94
N PHE A 9 8.39 3.23 -4.86
CA PHE A 9 8.07 3.74 -3.52
C PHE A 9 7.95 5.26 -3.52
N ARG A 10 8.97 5.93 -4.07
CA ARG A 10 9.06 7.40 -4.10
C ARG A 10 8.01 8.02 -5.02
N GLN A 11 7.90 7.54 -6.25
CA GLN A 11 6.99 8.14 -7.23
C GLN A 11 5.51 7.89 -6.89
N LYS A 12 5.19 6.75 -6.26
CA LYS A 12 3.84 6.46 -5.80
C LYS A 12 3.52 7.01 -4.42
N ARG A 13 4.50 7.65 -3.76
CA ARG A 13 4.38 8.25 -2.42
C ARG A 13 3.80 7.26 -1.42
N LEU A 14 4.38 6.06 -1.42
CA LEU A 14 3.91 4.99 -0.57
C LEU A 14 4.24 5.29 0.90
N PRO A 15 3.34 4.93 1.84
CA PRO A 15 3.63 5.00 3.26
C PRO A 15 4.58 3.87 3.67
N GLY A 16 5.36 4.10 4.72
CA GLY A 16 6.17 3.09 5.37
C GLY A 16 5.35 2.18 6.32
N VAL A 17 5.95 1.06 6.67
CA VAL A 17 5.39 0.11 7.66
C VAL A 17 5.17 0.81 9.01
N GLY A 18 4.03 0.51 9.63
CA GLY A 18 3.60 1.08 10.91
C GLY A 18 2.74 2.33 10.80
N GLN A 19 2.80 3.06 9.67
CA GLN A 19 1.98 4.26 9.48
C GLN A 19 0.48 3.91 9.39
N ILE A 20 -0.36 4.84 9.86
CA ILE A 20 -1.82 4.74 9.75
C ILE A 20 -2.27 5.56 8.56
N VAL A 21 -3.19 5.00 7.78
CA VAL A 21 -3.72 5.59 6.56
C VAL A 21 -5.24 5.54 6.56
N ARG A 22 -5.87 6.56 6.00
CA ARG A 22 -7.32 6.65 5.85
C ARG A 22 -7.71 6.39 4.41
N ASN A 23 -8.65 5.48 4.20
CA ASN A 23 -9.24 5.28 2.88
C ASN A 23 -10.14 6.48 2.54
N LYS A 24 -9.87 7.19 1.44
CA LYS A 24 -10.63 8.37 1.03
C LYS A 24 -12.10 8.06 0.73
N LYS A 25 -12.36 6.91 0.12
CA LYS A 25 -13.71 6.51 -0.31
C LYS A 25 -14.62 6.14 0.86
N TYR A 26 -14.09 5.43 1.85
CA TYR A 26 -14.90 4.87 2.96
C TYR A 26 -14.61 5.50 4.32
N GLY A 27 -13.62 6.39 4.42
CA GLY A 27 -13.22 7.04 5.67
C GLY A 27 -12.58 6.11 6.71
N THR A 28 -12.38 4.82 6.41
CA THR A 28 -11.84 3.81 7.35
C THR A 28 -10.34 3.94 7.53
N LEU A 29 -9.85 3.67 8.75
CA LEU A 29 -8.42 3.68 9.11
C LEU A 29 -7.78 2.30 8.97
N TRP A 30 -6.54 2.29 8.51
CA TRP A 30 -5.75 1.08 8.26
C TRP A 30 -4.29 1.31 8.63
N ARG A 31 -3.64 0.33 9.25
CA ARG A 31 -2.21 0.34 9.54
C ARG A 31 -1.46 -0.43 8.46
N VAL A 32 -0.37 0.13 7.95
CA VAL A 32 0.55 -0.59 7.05
C VAL A 32 1.32 -1.61 7.88
N MET A 33 1.16 -2.89 7.58
CA MET A 33 1.76 -3.99 8.34
C MET A 33 3.01 -4.55 7.69
N GLU A 34 3.04 -4.54 6.36
CA GLU A 34 4.08 -5.20 5.58
C GLU A 34 4.30 -4.41 4.29
N GLU A 35 5.57 -4.33 3.91
CA GLU A 35 6.02 -3.84 2.61
C GLU A 35 6.90 -4.91 1.98
N ARG A 36 6.61 -5.26 0.72
CA ARG A 36 7.39 -6.23 -0.03
C ARG A 36 7.65 -5.75 -1.45
N GLU A 37 8.92 -5.84 -1.84
CA GLU A 37 9.33 -5.77 -3.24
C GLU A 37 8.87 -7.04 -3.97
N ILE A 38 8.11 -6.88 -5.05
CA ILE A 38 7.61 -7.98 -5.87
C ILE A 38 7.72 -7.65 -7.36
N TRP A 39 7.76 -8.68 -8.20
CA TRP A 39 7.67 -8.54 -9.65
C TRP A 39 6.27 -8.93 -10.11
N LYS A 40 5.61 -8.07 -10.90
CA LYS A 40 4.23 -8.27 -11.37
C LYS A 40 4.19 -8.32 -12.90
N HIS A 41 3.38 -9.22 -13.46
CA HIS A 41 3.14 -9.24 -14.89
C HIS A 41 2.33 -8.02 -15.34
N THR A 42 2.77 -7.37 -16.42
CA THR A 42 1.96 -6.33 -17.06
C THR A 42 0.81 -6.97 -17.85
N ALA A 43 -0.42 -6.56 -17.57
CA ALA A 43 -1.62 -7.09 -18.23
C ALA A 43 -1.67 -6.82 -19.76
N ASN A 44 -0.84 -5.90 -20.26
CA ASN A 44 -0.91 -5.41 -21.65
C ASN A 44 -0.13 -6.22 -22.69
N HIS A 45 0.62 -7.27 -22.33
CA HIS A 45 1.34 -8.09 -23.32
C HIS A 45 1.35 -9.58 -22.95
N PRO A 46 0.29 -10.34 -23.29
CA PRO A 46 0.30 -11.80 -23.16
C PRO A 46 1.24 -12.52 -24.15
N GLN A 47 1.93 -11.80 -25.06
CA GLN A 47 2.67 -12.39 -26.17
C GLN A 47 4.14 -11.97 -26.33
N SER A 48 4.72 -11.19 -25.40
CA SER A 48 6.18 -10.97 -25.38
C SER A 48 6.81 -11.87 -24.34
N GLY A 49 7.58 -12.85 -24.81
CA GLY A 49 8.28 -13.82 -23.96
C GLY A 49 9.21 -13.17 -22.94
N LYS A 50 9.38 -13.86 -21.80
CA LYS A 50 10.37 -13.72 -20.71
C LYS A 50 10.63 -12.34 -20.06
N ASP A 51 10.19 -11.20 -20.60
CA ASP A 51 10.56 -9.85 -20.14
C ASP A 51 9.38 -8.96 -19.67
N GLY A 52 8.17 -9.51 -19.51
CA GLY A 52 6.95 -8.75 -19.19
C GLY A 52 6.66 -8.49 -17.70
N MET A 53 7.68 -8.52 -16.84
CA MET A 53 7.52 -8.25 -15.41
C MET A 53 7.99 -6.84 -15.05
N VAL A 54 7.17 -6.10 -14.32
CA VAL A 54 7.50 -4.77 -13.79
C VAL A 54 7.72 -4.83 -12.28
N PRO A 55 8.62 -4.00 -11.74
CA PRO A 55 8.78 -3.85 -10.30
C PRO A 55 7.49 -3.30 -9.70
N ALA A 56 7.11 -3.83 -8.55
CA ALA A 56 5.97 -3.37 -7.79
C ALA A 56 6.24 -3.47 -6.29
N ILE A 57 5.58 -2.61 -5.52
CA ILE A 57 5.60 -2.70 -4.06
C ILE A 57 4.23 -3.16 -3.59
N TYR A 58 4.22 -4.27 -2.88
CA TYR A 58 3.05 -4.77 -2.20
C TYR A 58 2.99 -4.23 -0.79
N LEU A 59 1.88 -3.59 -0.45
CA LEU A 59 1.55 -3.16 0.91
C LEU A 59 0.41 -3.99 1.46
N ALA A 60 0.62 -4.57 2.64
CA ALA A 60 -0.45 -5.19 3.42
C ALA A 60 -0.96 -4.19 4.47
N TYR A 61 -2.28 -4.09 4.56
CA TYR A 61 -2.97 -3.18 5.45
C TYR A 61 -3.85 -3.96 6.41
N TRP A 62 -3.81 -3.57 7.68
CA TRP A 62 -4.69 -4.08 8.71
C TRP A 62 -5.71 -3.01 9.10
N LYS A 63 -7.00 -3.34 9.12
CA LYS A 63 -8.05 -2.38 9.48
C LYS A 63 -7.94 -2.02 10.96
N VAL A 64 -7.79 -0.74 11.26
CA VAL A 64 -7.76 -0.24 12.64
C VAL A 64 -9.19 -0.21 13.18
N GLN A 65 -9.39 -0.83 14.33
CA GLN A 65 -10.66 -0.83 15.07
C GLN A 65 -10.40 -0.57 16.55
N LYS A 66 -11.26 0.23 17.19
CA LYS A 66 -11.15 0.56 18.61
C LYS A 66 -11.22 -0.72 19.46
N GLY A 67 -10.24 -0.89 20.36
CA GLY A 67 -10.18 -2.04 21.26
C GLY A 67 -9.73 -3.36 20.64
N VAL A 68 -9.33 -3.39 19.36
CA VAL A 68 -8.81 -4.59 18.71
C VAL A 68 -7.29 -4.51 18.59
N MET A 69 -6.59 -5.57 18.98
CA MET A 69 -5.13 -5.64 18.84
C MET A 69 -4.71 -5.78 17.37
N PRO A 70 -3.56 -5.20 16.97
CA PRO A 70 -2.97 -5.41 15.65
C PRO A 70 -2.84 -6.90 15.31
N GLY A 71 -3.19 -7.26 14.08
CA GLY A 71 -3.14 -8.65 13.59
C GLY A 71 -4.44 -9.45 13.76
N ILE A 72 -5.45 -8.90 14.44
CA ILE A 72 -6.79 -9.50 14.54
C ILE A 72 -7.77 -8.67 13.69
N GLY A 73 -8.45 -9.28 12.73
CA GLY A 73 -9.46 -8.62 11.91
C GLY A 73 -9.13 -8.59 10.41
N LYS A 74 -9.68 -7.59 9.70
CA LYS A 74 -9.61 -7.54 8.24
C LYS A 74 -8.23 -7.08 7.75
N MET A 75 -7.60 -7.91 6.93
CA MET A 75 -6.40 -7.59 6.16
C MET A 75 -6.78 -7.33 4.70
N VAL A 76 -6.10 -6.39 4.04
CA VAL A 76 -6.16 -6.20 2.58
C VAL A 76 -4.76 -5.95 2.04
N GLY A 77 -4.54 -6.29 0.78
CA GLY A 77 -3.26 -6.13 0.11
C GLY A 77 -3.39 -5.41 -1.22
N TYR A 78 -2.50 -4.47 -1.48
CA TYR A 78 -2.44 -3.76 -2.76
C TYR A 78 -1.01 -3.73 -3.28
N ALA A 79 -0.85 -4.03 -4.56
CA ALA A 79 0.42 -3.91 -5.27
C ALA A 79 0.40 -2.64 -6.13
N TYR A 80 1.44 -1.82 -5.99
CA TYR A 80 1.62 -0.58 -6.72
C TYR A 80 2.78 -0.76 -7.71
N THR A 81 2.50 -0.58 -9.00
CA THR A 81 3.51 -0.48 -10.07
C THR A 81 3.69 0.97 -10.48
N LEU A 82 4.72 1.31 -11.27
CA LEU A 82 4.86 2.66 -11.85
C LEU A 82 3.69 3.08 -12.75
N HIS A 83 2.92 2.14 -13.28
CA HIS A 83 1.81 2.41 -14.20
C HIS A 83 0.46 2.58 -13.50
N ASP A 84 0.37 2.23 -12.21
CA ASP A 84 -0.87 2.37 -11.44
C ASP A 84 -1.07 3.82 -10.94
N ASN A 85 -2.27 4.14 -10.45
CA ASN A 85 -2.49 5.40 -9.72
C ASN A 85 -1.64 5.46 -8.45
N THR A 86 -1.40 6.67 -7.94
CA THR A 86 -0.61 6.88 -6.72
C THR A 86 -1.37 6.42 -5.48
N PHE A 87 -0.64 6.14 -4.40
CA PHE A 87 -1.23 5.86 -3.09
C PHE A 87 -2.19 6.97 -2.66
N GLU A 88 -1.77 8.24 -2.83
CA GLU A 88 -2.55 9.43 -2.49
C GLU A 88 -3.88 9.54 -3.25
N SER A 89 -4.07 8.81 -4.36
CA SER A 89 -5.35 8.80 -5.08
C SER A 89 -6.46 8.12 -4.26
N ASN A 90 -6.12 7.20 -3.36
CA ASN A 90 -7.08 6.39 -2.60
C ASN A 90 -6.94 6.55 -1.09
N TRP A 91 -5.80 7.06 -0.62
CA TRP A 91 -5.43 7.04 0.79
C TRP A 91 -4.83 8.39 1.22
N ASP A 92 -4.97 8.70 2.51
CA ASP A 92 -4.22 9.76 3.19
C ASP A 92 -3.41 9.15 4.33
N VAL A 93 -2.19 9.64 4.57
CA VAL A 93 -1.45 9.30 5.79
C VAL A 93 -2.02 10.11 6.95
N VAL A 94 -2.28 9.47 8.08
CA VAL A 94 -2.89 10.06 9.27
C VAL A 94 -1.84 10.10 10.37
N GLU A 95 -1.77 11.22 11.11
CA GLU A 95 -0.94 11.30 12.30
C GLU A 95 -1.57 10.50 13.45
N ASP A 96 -0.75 9.78 14.22
CA ASP A 96 -1.22 8.89 15.29
C ASP A 96 -2.06 9.62 16.37
N LYS A 97 -1.90 10.95 16.48
CA LYS A 97 -2.69 11.81 17.38
C LYS A 97 -4.16 11.88 17.01
N GLU A 98 -4.50 11.87 15.71
CA GLU A 98 -5.89 11.97 15.24
C GLU A 98 -6.68 10.68 15.47
N VAL A 99 -6.00 9.55 15.68
CA VAL A 99 -6.64 8.26 15.99
C VAL A 99 -7.11 8.20 17.45
N VAL A 100 -6.55 9.07 18.30
CA VAL A 100 -6.82 9.12 19.74
C VAL A 100 -7.95 10.09 20.08
N GLU A 101 -8.27 11.05 19.20
CA GLU A 101 -9.24 12.14 19.47
C GLU A 101 -10.71 11.81 19.16
N ASP A 102 -11.04 10.61 18.66
CA ASP A 102 -12.42 10.09 18.65
C ASP A 102 -12.81 9.55 20.05
N ARG A 103 -12.54 10.37 21.08
CA ARG A 103 -12.69 10.11 22.51
C ARG A 103 -13.81 10.94 23.12
#